data_AF-A0A531M4T6-F1
#
_entry.id   AF-A0A531M4T6-F1
#
_cell.length_a   1.000
_cell.length_b   1.000
_cell.length_c   1.000
_cell.angle_alpha   90.00
_cell.angle_beta   90.00
_cell.angle_gamma   90.00
#
_symmetry.space_group_name_H-M   'P 1'
#
loop_
_entity.id
_entity.type
_entity.pdbx_description
1 polymer ?
#
loop_
_entity_poly.entity_id
_entity_poly.type
_entity_poly.pdbx_seq_one_letter_code
_entity_poly.pdbx_strand_id
1 'polypeptide(L)'
;FTVAFFSVAFATLAGTVLGLAAAWLGRRWDGLVMRVMDVLLAFPAILLALLIVTVAGPGTWTSVVAIGIVYTPIFTRVVRGPALSLKTREFVDAARTFGSSSSYIVTRHLLLNLVAPLTVQVTLALAWALLTEAGLSFLGLGTQPPAASLGLMLS
;
A
#
# COMPACT_ATOMS: atom_id res chain seq x y z
N PHE A 1 -6.79 12.52 -10.47
CA PHE A 1 -7.34 12.20 -9.12
C PHE A 1 -7.88 10.77 -9.01
N THR A 2 -8.73 10.29 -9.92
CA THR A 2 -9.27 8.91 -9.89
C THR A 2 -8.15 7.87 -9.78
N VAL A 3 -7.11 7.99 -10.60
CA VAL A 3 -5.93 7.13 -10.56
C VAL A 3 -5.32 7.12 -9.16
N ALA A 4 -4.92 8.29 -8.64
CA ALA A 4 -4.31 8.40 -7.31
C ALA A 4 -5.18 7.79 -6.19
N PHE A 5 -6.49 8.05 -6.20
CA PHE A 5 -7.43 7.49 -5.23
C PHE A 5 -7.45 5.96 -5.26
N PHE A 6 -7.65 5.37 -6.44
CA PHE A 6 -7.72 3.91 -6.58
C PHE A 6 -6.36 3.24 -6.33
N SER A 7 -5.25 3.86 -6.73
CA SER A 7 -3.90 3.35 -6.44
C SER A 7 -3.64 3.28 -4.94
N VAL A 8 -3.98 4.36 -4.21
CA VAL A 8 -3.78 4.41 -2.76
C VAL A 8 -4.73 3.47 -2.04
N ALA A 9 -5.99 3.36 -2.48
CA ALA A 9 -6.93 2.38 -1.93
C ALA A 9 -6.39 0.94 -2.09
N PHE A 10 -5.89 0.61 -3.28
CA PHE A 10 -5.24 -0.68 -3.55
C PHE A 10 -4.02 -0.90 -2.64
N ALA A 11 -3.09 0.06 -2.61
CA ALA A 11 -1.87 -0.05 -1.81
C ALA A 11 -2.16 -0.16 -0.30
N THR A 12 -3.16 0.57 0.18
CA THR A 12 -3.61 0.53 1.57
C THR A 12 -4.17 -0.84 1.91
N LEU A 13 -5.07 -1.37 1.07
CA LEU A 13 -5.69 -2.68 1.30
C LEU A 13 -4.64 -3.79 1.24
N ALA A 14 -3.86 -3.86 0.15
CA ALA A 14 -2.83 -4.87 -0.05
C ALA A 14 -1.76 -4.78 1.06
N GLY A 15 -1.26 -3.58 1.33
CA GLY A 15 -0.24 -3.36 2.34
C GLY A 15 -0.72 -3.66 3.76
N THR A 16 -1.98 -3.35 4.08
CA THR A 16 -2.55 -3.69 5.40
C THR A 16 -2.67 -5.19 5.58
N VAL A 17 -3.18 -5.90 4.58
CA VAL A 17 -3.28 -7.37 4.63
C VAL A 17 -1.90 -8.00 4.75
N LEU A 18 -0.94 -7.60 3.91
CA LEU A 18 0.42 -8.12 3.95
C LEU A 18 1.15 -7.78 5.26
N GLY A 19 0.99 -6.56 5.76
CA GLY A 19 1.63 -6.10 6.99
C GLY A 19 1.10 -6.81 8.24
N LEU A 20 -0.23 -6.98 8.33
CA LEU A 20 -0.87 -7.76 9.38
C LEU A 20 -0.49 -9.24 9.29
N ALA A 21 -0.48 -9.82 8.08
CA ALA A 21 -0.07 -11.21 7.88
C ALA A 21 1.39 -11.42 8.31
N ALA A 22 2.31 -10.55 7.90
CA ALA A 22 3.71 -10.59 8.30
C ALA A 22 3.87 -10.52 9.83
N ALA A 23 3.16 -9.59 10.49
CA ALA A 23 3.21 -9.45 11.95
C ALA A 23 2.57 -10.63 12.70
N TRP A 24 1.46 -11.16 12.19
CA TRP A 24 0.70 -12.22 12.86
C TRP A 24 1.31 -13.62 12.65
N LEU A 25 1.63 -14.00 11.41
CA LEU A 25 2.13 -15.35 11.06
C LEU A 25 3.60 -15.56 11.41
N GLY A 26 4.40 -14.50 11.57
CA GLY A 26 5.76 -14.58 12.11
C GLY A 26 6.84 -15.05 11.12
N ARG A 27 7.97 -15.51 11.69
CA ARG A 27 9.36 -15.40 11.18
C ARG A 27 9.60 -15.75 9.69
N ARG A 28 8.97 -16.80 9.14
CA ARG A 28 9.18 -17.18 7.73
C ARG A 28 8.34 -16.35 6.76
N TRP A 29 7.06 -16.17 7.05
CA TRP A 29 6.16 -15.33 6.27
C TRP A 29 6.60 -13.87 6.31
N ASP A 30 6.98 -13.41 7.49
CA ASP A 30 7.54 -12.09 7.70
C ASP A 30 8.78 -11.85 6.81
N GLY A 31 9.77 -12.74 6.87
CA GLY A 31 10.97 -12.63 6.06
C GLY A 31 10.69 -12.65 4.54
N LEU A 32 9.75 -13.48 4.07
CA LEU A 32 9.38 -13.52 2.66
C LEU A 32 8.70 -12.24 2.20
N VAL A 33 7.69 -11.78 2.95
CA VAL A 33 6.95 -10.55 2.62
C VAL A 33 7.89 -9.36 2.63
N MET A 34 8.70 -9.21 3.67
CA MET A 34 9.66 -8.09 3.76
C MET A 34 10.69 -8.13 2.64
N ARG A 35 11.20 -9.30 2.25
CA ARG A 35 12.11 -9.41 1.09
C ARG A 35 11.47 -8.93 -0.21
N VAL A 36 10.23 -9.30 -0.48
CA VAL A 36 9.52 -8.82 -1.67
C VAL A 36 9.35 -7.29 -1.60
N MET A 37 8.97 -6.76 -0.43
CA MET A 37 8.84 -5.31 -0.24
C MET A 37 10.18 -4.58 -0.42
N ASP A 38 11.28 -5.17 0.04
CA ASP A 38 12.63 -4.61 -0.08
C ASP A 38 13.09 -4.59 -1.54
N VAL A 39 12.78 -5.63 -2.32
CA VAL A 39 13.05 -5.68 -3.77
C VAL A 39 12.29 -4.57 -4.51
N LEU A 40 11.01 -4.36 -4.18
CA LEU A 40 10.21 -3.29 -4.80
C LEU A 40 10.78 -1.90 -4.47
N LEU A 41 11.25 -1.70 -3.24
CA LEU A 41 11.81 -0.43 -2.79
C LEU A 41 13.26 -0.19 -3.21
N ALA A 42 13.95 -1.20 -3.75
CA ALA A 42 15.28 -1.04 -4.31
C ALA A 42 15.28 -0.14 -5.56
N PHE A 43 14.14 -0.03 -6.24
CA PHE A 43 13.96 0.83 -7.40
C PHE A 43 13.31 2.16 -7.01
N PRO A 44 13.73 3.29 -7.61
CA PRO A 44 13.00 4.54 -7.48
C PRO A 44 11.54 4.37 -7.93
N ALA A 45 10.60 4.85 -7.10
CA ALA A 45 9.17 4.59 -7.29
C ALA A 45 8.65 4.96 -8.68
N ILE A 46 9.05 6.12 -9.21
CA ILE A 46 8.65 6.58 -10.54
C ILE A 46 9.21 5.68 -11.66
N LEU A 47 10.45 5.21 -11.53
CA LEU A 47 11.08 4.34 -12.54
C LEU A 47 10.42 2.96 -12.56
N LEU A 48 10.07 2.42 -11.40
CA LEU A 48 9.36 1.16 -11.31
C LEU A 48 7.94 1.27 -11.88
N ALA A 49 7.23 2.36 -11.55
CA ALA A 49 5.90 2.61 -12.13
C ALA A 49 5.97 2.76 -13.66
N LEU A 50 6.96 3.50 -14.16
CA LEU A 50 7.22 3.66 -15.59
C LEU A 50 7.44 2.30 -16.25
N LEU A 51 8.35 1.48 -15.71
CA LEU A 51 8.66 0.14 -16.22
C LEU A 51 7.40 -0.73 -16.32
N ILE A 52 6.59 -0.76 -15.26
CA ILE A 52 5.35 -1.56 -15.23
C ILE A 52 4.39 -1.10 -16.33
N VAL A 53 4.16 0.21 -16.46
CA VAL A 53 3.23 0.76 -17.45
C VAL A 53 3.75 0.57 -18.88
N THR A 54 5.06 0.73 -19.12
CA THR A 54 5.66 0.50 -20.44
C THR A 54 5.52 -0.95 -20.89
N VAL A 55 5.65 -1.91 -19.97
CA VAL A 55 5.49 -3.34 -20.29
C VAL A 55 4.01 -3.75 -20.43
N ALA A 56 3.15 -3.26 -19.53
CA ALA A 56 1.73 -3.63 -19.50
C ALA A 56 0.86 -2.86 -20.52
N GLY A 57 1.37 -1.74 -21.04
CA GLY A 57 0.65 -0.82 -21.90
C GLY A 57 0.12 0.42 -21.15
N PRO A 58 0.10 1.59 -21.80
CA PRO A 58 -0.38 2.83 -21.21
C PRO A 58 -1.89 2.79 -20.95
N GLY A 59 -2.34 3.45 -19.88
CA GLY A 59 -3.75 3.48 -19.52
C GLY A 59 -4.03 3.82 -18.06
N THR A 60 -5.29 4.17 -17.80
CA THR A 60 -5.76 4.55 -16.45
C THR A 60 -5.60 3.41 -15.46
N TRP A 61 -6.08 2.21 -15.80
CA TRP A 61 -6.05 1.06 -14.90
C TRP A 61 -4.65 0.46 -14.74
N THR A 62 -3.84 0.48 -15.81
CA THR A 62 -2.44 0.05 -15.71
C THR A 62 -1.64 1.00 -14.82
N SER A 63 -1.87 2.31 -14.91
CA SER A 63 -1.31 3.29 -13.98
C SER A 63 -1.78 3.09 -12.54
N VAL A 64 -3.07 2.76 -12.33
CA VAL A 64 -3.62 2.45 -11.00
C VAL A 64 -2.88 1.29 -10.35
N VAL A 65 -2.76 0.18 -11.08
CA VAL A 65 -2.10 -1.03 -10.60
C VAL A 65 -0.59 -0.79 -10.40
N ALA A 66 0.07 -0.11 -11.33
CA ALA A 66 1.50 0.20 -11.23
C ALA A 66 1.82 1.02 -9.98
N ILE A 67 1.15 2.17 -9.79
CA ILE A 67 1.35 3.02 -8.61
C ILE A 67 0.97 2.25 -7.33
N GLY A 68 -0.13 1.50 -7.36
CA GLY A 68 -0.58 0.69 -6.23
C GLY A 68 0.45 -0.34 -5.78
N ILE A 69 1.04 -1.10 -6.71
CA ILE A 69 2.10 -2.07 -6.42
C ILE A 69 3.33 -1.37 -5.83
N VAL A 70 3.77 -0.28 -6.45
CA VAL A 70 4.96 0.47 -6.02
C VAL A 70 4.80 1.03 -4.60
N TYR A 71 3.57 1.39 -4.20
CA TYR A 71 3.30 2.02 -2.90
C TYR A 71 2.93 1.01 -1.81
N THR A 72 2.57 -0.23 -2.18
CA THR A 72 2.24 -1.32 -1.25
C THR A 72 3.31 -1.54 -0.15
N PRO A 73 4.63 -1.50 -0.44
CA PRO A 73 5.67 -1.62 0.59
C PRO A 73 5.57 -0.60 1.72
N ILE A 74 5.18 0.63 1.41
CA ILE A 74 5.07 1.72 2.38
C ILE A 74 3.98 1.37 3.40
N PHE A 75 2.79 1.02 2.92
CA PHE A 75 1.68 0.60 3.78
C PHE A 75 1.99 -0.69 4.55
N THR A 76 2.66 -1.66 3.91
CA THR A 76 3.06 -2.91 4.56
C THR A 76 3.93 -2.65 5.78
N ARG A 77 4.93 -1.75 5.67
CA ARG A 77 5.83 -1.39 6.77
C ARG A 77 5.13 -0.59 7.86
N VAL A 78 4.30 0.39 7.48
CA VAL A 78 3.53 1.24 8.42
C VAL A 78 2.57 0.41 9.27
N VAL A 79 1.99 -0.65 8.70
CA VAL A 79 1.11 -1.57 9.44
C VAL A 79 1.93 -2.54 10.28
N ARG A 80 2.97 -3.14 9.70
CA ARG A 80 3.76 -4.19 10.37
C ARG A 80 4.43 -3.70 11.65
N GLY A 81 5.05 -2.53 11.64
CA GLY A 81 5.84 -2.03 12.77
C GLY A 81 5.02 -1.97 14.08
N PRO A 82 3.93 -1.19 14.13
CA PRO A 82 3.08 -1.15 15.30
C PRO A 82 2.33 -2.46 15.55
N ALA A 83 1.96 -3.22 14.51
CA ALA A 83 1.30 -4.53 14.70
C ALA A 83 2.17 -5.54 15.47
N LEU A 84 3.49 -5.56 15.24
CA LEU A 84 4.41 -6.40 16.01
C LEU A 84 4.43 -6.01 17.50
N SER A 85 4.37 -4.71 17.81
CA SER A 85 4.30 -4.22 19.19
C SER A 85 2.94 -4.49 19.83
N LEU A 86 1.84 -4.30 19.09
CA LEU A 86 0.48 -4.52 19.59
C LEU A 86 0.23 -6.01 19.88
N LYS A 87 0.81 -6.91 19.09
CA LYS A 87 0.68 -8.36 19.25
C LYS A 87 1.17 -8.87 20.62
N THR A 88 2.09 -8.16 21.27
CA THR A 88 2.67 -8.54 22.57
C THR A 88 2.11 -7.73 23.75
N ARG A 89 0.99 -7.02 23.56
CA ARG A 89 0.32 -6.26 24.62
C ARG A 89 -0.60 -7.16 25.45
N GLU A 90 -0.77 -6.82 26.73
CA GLU A 90 -1.60 -7.57 27.69
C GLU A 90 -3.05 -7.78 27.22
N PHE A 91 -3.66 -6.82 26.51
CA PHE A 91 -5.02 -6.98 26.00
C PHE A 91 -5.13 -8.12 24.96
N VAL A 92 -4.06 -8.41 24.22
CA VAL A 92 -4.02 -9.55 23.28
C VAL A 92 -3.95 -10.86 24.04
N ASP A 93 -3.13 -10.93 25.09
CA ASP A 93 -3.00 -12.13 25.93
C ASP A 93 -4.27 -12.41 26.74
N ALA A 94 -4.92 -11.35 27.23
CA ALA A 94 -6.23 -11.45 27.85
C ALA A 94 -7.27 -12.00 26.85
N ALA A 95 -7.36 -11.44 25.64
CA ALA A 95 -8.29 -11.90 24.61
C ALA A 95 -8.08 -13.38 24.22
N ARG A 96 -6.82 -13.84 24.18
CA ARG A 96 -6.48 -15.26 23.95
C ARG A 96 -6.92 -16.14 25.11
N THR A 97 -6.73 -15.70 26.35
CA THR A 97 -7.16 -16.43 27.55
C THR A 97 -8.68 -16.58 27.60
N PHE A 98 -9.43 -15.59 27.12
CA PHE A 98 -10.89 -15.66 26.95
C PHE A 98 -11.36 -16.46 25.72
N GLY A 99 -10.45 -17.10 24.96
CA GLY A 99 -10.80 -17.96 23.83
C GLY A 99 -11.16 -17.20 22.54
N SER A 100 -10.79 -15.92 22.40
CA SER A 100 -11.04 -15.16 21.17
C SER A 100 -10.27 -15.75 19.99
N SER A 101 -10.92 -15.82 18.82
CA SER A 101 -10.26 -16.31 17.60
C SER A 101 -9.15 -15.35 17.14
N SER A 102 -8.15 -15.90 16.45
CA SER A 102 -7.05 -15.09 15.90
C SER A 102 -7.55 -14.00 14.95
N SER A 103 -8.54 -14.31 14.11
CA SER A 103 -9.14 -13.34 13.18
C SER A 103 -9.87 -12.22 13.91
N TYR A 104 -10.56 -12.53 15.01
CA TYR A 104 -11.19 -11.53 15.86
C TYR A 104 -10.15 -10.59 16.45
N ILE A 105 -9.06 -11.13 17.01
CA ILE A 105 -7.99 -10.30 17.60
C ILE A 105 -7.34 -9.40 16.55
N VAL A 106 -7.02 -9.94 15.37
CA VAL A 106 -6.39 -9.15 14.29
C VAL A 106 -7.29 -8.03 13.80
N THR A 107 -8.59 -8.30 13.59
CA THR A 107 -9.52 -7.31 13.00
C THR A 107 -10.05 -6.30 14.01
N ARG A 108 -10.37 -6.72 15.24
CA ARG A 108 -10.96 -5.85 16.27
C ARG A 108 -9.92 -5.20 17.17
N HIS A 109 -8.81 -5.86 17.47
CA HIS A 109 -7.80 -5.28 18.35
C HIS A 109 -6.64 -4.67 17.57
N LEU A 110 -6.01 -5.40 16.65
CA LEU A 110 -4.85 -4.85 15.92
C LEU A 110 -5.29 -3.80 14.91
N LEU A 111 -6.15 -4.14 13.95
CA LEU A 111 -6.52 -3.25 12.85
C LEU A 111 -7.14 -1.94 13.34
N LEU A 112 -8.02 -1.97 14.36
CA LEU A 112 -8.61 -0.75 14.94
C LEU A 112 -7.55 0.18 15.56
N ASN A 113 -6.50 -0.37 16.18
CA ASN A 113 -5.39 0.44 16.70
C ASN A 113 -4.48 0.99 15.60
N LEU A 114 -4.57 0.46 14.37
CA LEU A 114 -3.77 0.90 13.22
C LEU A 114 -4.50 1.93 12.34
N VAL A 115 -5.79 2.20 12.58
CA VAL A 115 -6.56 3.17 11.79
C VAL A 115 -5.93 4.57 11.84
N ALA A 116 -5.46 5.00 13.01
CA ALA A 116 -4.84 6.31 13.18
C ALA A 116 -3.57 6.48 12.32
N PRO A 117 -2.52 5.63 12.43
CA PRO A 117 -1.35 5.74 11.57
C PRO A 117 -1.67 5.49 10.09
N LEU A 118 -2.63 4.61 9.77
CA LEU A 118 -3.06 4.39 8.38
C LEU A 118 -3.70 5.64 7.77
N THR A 119 -4.52 6.37 8.53
CA THR A 119 -5.20 7.58 8.03
C THR A 119 -4.18 8.65 7.64
N VAL A 120 -3.17 8.86 8.48
CA VAL A 120 -2.05 9.77 8.18
C VAL A 120 -1.26 9.30 6.97
N GLN A 121 -1.01 7.99 6.85
CA GLN A 121 -0.27 7.45 5.71
C GLN A 121 -1.04 7.59 4.40
N VAL A 122 -2.37 7.42 4.42
CA VAL A 122 -3.24 7.57 3.24
C VAL A 122 -3.18 9.00 2.71
N THR A 123 -3.26 10.01 3.58
CA THR A 123 -3.21 11.42 3.14
C THR A 123 -1.88 11.76 2.47
N LEU A 124 -0.77 11.33 3.08
CA LEU A 124 0.55 11.51 2.50
C LEU A 124 0.69 10.75 1.17
N ALA A 125 0.24 9.49 1.11
CA ALA A 125 0.32 8.67 -0.09
C ALA A 125 -0.51 9.23 -1.26
N LEU A 126 -1.65 9.85 -0.99
CA LEU A 126 -2.46 10.52 -2.02
C LEU A 126 -1.68 11.67 -2.68
N ALA A 127 -0.95 12.48 -1.90
CA ALA A 127 -0.12 13.56 -2.45
C ALA A 127 0.97 13.01 -3.38
N TRP A 128 1.69 11.98 -2.94
CA TRP A 128 2.74 11.35 -3.75
C TRP A 128 2.18 10.63 -4.99
N ALA A 129 1.03 9.98 -4.87
CA ALA A 129 0.38 9.28 -5.97
C ALA A 129 -0.11 10.26 -7.05
N LEU A 130 -0.59 11.45 -6.66
CA LEU A 130 -0.93 12.51 -7.60
C LEU A 130 0.30 13.00 -8.37
N LEU A 131 1.43 13.21 -7.67
CA LEU A 131 2.68 13.61 -8.31
C LEU A 131 3.18 12.53 -9.29
N THR A 132 3.09 11.26 -8.90
CA THR A 132 3.51 10.13 -9.73
C THR A 132 2.62 9.97 -10.95
N GLU A 133 1.30 10.10 -10.79
CA GLU A 133 0.34 10.09 -11.90
C GLU A 133 0.59 11.24 -12.87
N ALA A 134 0.81 12.46 -12.35
CA ALA A 134 1.15 13.61 -13.18
C ALA A 134 2.44 13.37 -13.99
N GLY A 135 3.46 12.77 -13.36
CA GLY A 135 4.69 12.37 -14.04
C GLY A 135 4.47 11.35 -15.16
N LEU A 136 3.67 10.31 -14.92
CA LEU A 136 3.35 9.30 -15.95
C LEU A 136 2.50 9.88 -17.09
N SER A 137 1.53 10.74 -16.76
CA SER A 137 0.69 11.44 -17.74
C SER A 137 1.51 12.42 -18.59
N PHE A 138 2.44 13.16 -18.00
CA PHE A 138 3.39 14.01 -18.73
C PHE A 138 4.27 13.21 -19.71
N LEU A 139 4.65 11.99 -19.34
CA LEU A 139 5.40 11.07 -20.22
C LEU A 139 4.51 10.33 -21.24
N GLY A 140 3.23 10.66 -21.35
CA GLY A 140 2.28 10.06 -22.30
C GLY A 140 1.81 8.64 -21.94
N LEU A 141 2.15 8.16 -20.74
CA LEU A 141 1.89 6.78 -20.30
C LEU A 141 0.71 6.67 -19.32
N GLY A 142 0.19 7.81 -18.87
CA GLY A 142 -0.98 7.92 -18.00
C GLY A 142 -2.32 7.70 -18.71
N THR A 143 -3.34 8.47 -18.30
CA THR A 143 -4.68 8.36 -18.90
C THR A 143 -4.65 8.77 -20.36
N GLN A 144 -5.26 7.97 -21.23
CA GLN A 144 -5.35 8.27 -22.66
C GLN A 144 -6.60 9.13 -22.94
N PRO A 145 -6.55 10.03 -23.95
CA PRO A 145 -7.75 10.74 -24.42
C PRO A 145 -8.90 9.76 -24.71
N PRO A 146 -10.17 10.06 -24.39
CA PRO A 146 -10.78 11.34 -24.00
C PRO A 146 -10.85 11.63 -22.49
N ALA A 147 -10.25 10.80 -21.63
CA ALA A 147 -10.29 11.01 -20.18
C ALA A 147 -9.30 12.11 -19.75
N ALA A 148 -9.79 13.10 -19.00
CA ALA A 148 -8.93 14.17 -18.48
C ALA A 148 -7.99 13.66 -17.37
N SER A 149 -6.68 13.86 -17.52
CA SER A 149 -5.71 13.80 -16.42
C SER A 149 -5.14 15.18 -16.10
N LEU A 150 -4.69 15.34 -14.86
CA LEU A 150 -4.01 16.56 -14.42
C LEU A 150 -2.70 16.79 -15.19
N GLY A 151 -2.01 15.72 -15.61
CA GLY A 151 -0.78 15.82 -16.41
C GLY A 151 -1.04 16.34 -17.83
N LEU A 152 -2.12 15.90 -18.48
CA LEU A 152 -2.53 16.41 -19.79
C LEU A 152 -3.05 17.86 -19.74
N MET A 153 -3.46 18.35 -18.56
CA MET A 153 -3.90 19.74 -18.39
C MET A 153 -2.75 20.73 -18.17
N LEU A 154 -1.54 20.23 -17.86
CA LEU A 154 -0.33 21.04 -17.64
C LEU A 154 0.61 21.07 -18.86
N SER A 155 0.44 20.17 -19.82
CA SER A 155 1.17 20.10 -21.10
C SER A 155 0.47 20.91 -22.18
#